data_AF-A0A353R9W9-F1
#
_entry.id   AF-A0A353R9W9-F1
#
_cell.length_a   1.000
_cell.length_b   1.000
_cell.length_c   1.000
_cell.angle_alpha   90.00
_cell.angle_beta   90.00
_cell.angle_gamma   90.00
#
_symmetry.space_group_name_H-M   'P 1'
#
loop_
_entity.id
_entity.type
_entity.pdbx_description
1 polymer ?
#
loop_
_entity_poly.entity_id
_entity_poly.type
_entity_poly.pdbx_seq_one_letter_code
_entity_poly.pdbx_strand_id
1 'polypeptide(L)' 'MKTYRREFYVETPTRRAFVNITPRVLECLQESGIQEGLLLCN' A
#
# COMPACT_ATOMS: atom_id res chain seq x y z
N MET A 1 -2.23 -7.86 19.02
CA MET A 1 -2.59 -7.74 17.59
C MET A 1 -1.76 -6.59 17.01
N LYS A 2 -0.89 -6.83 16.02
CA LYS A 2 -0.13 -5.75 15.38
C LYS A 2 -1.01 -5.09 14.32
N THR A 3 -0.93 -3.76 14.23
CA THR A 3 -1.62 -2.99 13.19
C THR A 3 -0.59 -2.10 12.50
N TYR A 4 -0.67 -1.99 11.19
CA TYR A 4 0.21 -1.14 10.38
C TYR A 4 -0.67 -0.27 9.49
N ARG A 5 -0.34 1.02 9.36
CA ARG A 5 -1.05 1.97 8.52
C ARG A 5 -0.06 2.85 7.77
N ARG A 6 -0.25 2.97 6.46
CA ARG A 6 0.51 3.84 5.57
C ARG A 6 -0.45 4.57 4.64
N GLU A 7 -0.14 5.82 4.33
CA GLU A 7 -0.84 6.59 3.32
C GLU A 7 0.01 6.72 2.07
N PHE A 8 -0.64 6.63 0.91
CA PHE A 8 -0.02 6.88 -0.38
C PHE A 8 -0.66 8.09 -1.02
N TYR A 9 0.20 8.98 -1.52
CA TYR A 9 -0.20 10.06 -2.40
C TYR A 9 0.28 9.73 -3.81
N VAL A 10 -0.62 9.91 -4.77
CA VAL A 10 -0.35 9.62 -6.17
C VAL A 10 -0.74 10.85 -6.98
N GLU A 11 0.27 11.56 -7.45
CA GLU A 11 0.09 12.65 -8.41
C GLU A 11 0.19 12.08 -9.81
N THR A 12 -0.80 12.38 -10.66
CA THR A 12 -0.81 11.93 -12.05
C THR A 12 -0.87 13.15 -12.97
N PRO A 13 -0.09 13.19 -14.06
CA PRO A 13 -0.04 14.35 -14.95
C PRO A 13 -1.29 14.49 -15.83
N THR A 14 -2.16 13.48 -15.82
CA THR A 14 -3.33 13.36 -16.69
C THR A 14 -4.57 13.12 -15.85
N ARG A 15 -5.75 13.55 -16.32
CA ARG A 15 -7.03 13.38 -15.63
C ARG A 15 -7.36 11.93 -15.24
N ARG A 16 -6.88 10.94 -15.99
CA ARG A 16 -7.10 9.51 -15.72
C ARG A 16 -5.82 8.74 -15.99
N ALA A 17 -5.39 7.93 -15.04
CA ALA A 17 -4.25 7.03 -15.19
C ALA A 17 -4.48 5.75 -14.38
N PHE A 18 -3.84 4.67 -14.81
CA PHE A 18 -3.69 3.46 -14.00
C PHE A 18 -2.31 3.49 -13.35
N VAL A 19 -2.26 3.34 -12.03
CA VAL A 19 -1.00 3.37 -11.27
C VAL A 19 -0.85 2.03 -10.55
N ASN A 20 0.23 1.31 -10.85
CA ASN A 20 0.55 0.05 -10.19
C ASN A 20 1.18 0.33 -8.82
N ILE A 21 0.45 -0.01 -7.75
CA ILE A 21 0.91 0.16 -6.36
C ILE A 21 1.42 -1.13 -5.72
N THR A 22 1.37 -2.28 -6.40
CA THR A 22 1.85 -3.57 -5.86
C THR A 22 3.26 -3.49 -5.23
N PRO A 23 4.28 -2.84 -5.84
CA PRO A 23 5.59 -2.75 -5.18
C PRO A 23 5.56 -1.96 -3.86
N ARG A 24 4.79 -0.87 -3.79
CA ARG A 24 4.63 -0.06 -2.56
C ARG A 24 3.92 -0.84 -1.45
N VAL A 25 2.94 -1.66 -1.82
CA VAL A 25 2.22 -2.54 -0.89
C VAL A 25 3.13 -3.65 -0.36
N LEU A 26 4.03 -4.21 -1.20
CA LEU A 26 5.02 -5.20 -0.77
C LEU A 26 6.00 -4.62 0.26
N GLU A 27 6.47 -3.39 0.06
CA GLU A 27 7.29 -2.68 1.05
C GLU A 27 6.54 -2.53 2.38
N CYS A 28 5.25 -2.16 2.34
CA CYS A 28 4.41 -2.07 3.54
C CYS A 28 4.27 -3.41 4.27
N LEU A 29 4.11 -4.52 3.53
CA LEU A 29 4.04 -5.84 4.13
C LEU A 29 5.34 -6.19 4.85
N GLN A 30 6.49 -5.92 4.23
CA GLN A 30 7.80 -6.13 4.85
C GLN A 30 8.00 -5.27 6.10
N GLU A 31 7.72 -3.96 6.01
CA GLU A 31 7.83 -3.02 7.14
C GLU A 31 6.89 -3.35 8.30
N SER A 32 5.68 -3.84 7.99
CA SER A 32 4.67 -4.17 9.00
C SER A 32 5.11 -5.33 9.91
N GLY A 33 5.94 -6.25 9.40
CA GLY A 33 6.34 -7.48 10.09
C GLY A 33 5.15 -8.37 10.47
N ILE A 34 3.99 -8.23 9.80
CA ILE A 34 2.82 -9.10 9.96
C ILE A 34 3.02 -10.32 9.07
N GLN A 35 3.08 -11.52 9.68
CA GLN A 35 3.31 -12.77 8.95
C GLN A 35 2.00 -13.38 8.43
N GLU A 36 0.93 -13.28 9.20
CA GLU A 36 -0.41 -13.77 8.85
C GLU A 36 -1.45 -12.72 9.23
N GLY A 37 -2.37 -12.42 8.32
CA GLY A 37 -3.38 -11.40 8.55
C GLY A 37 -4.11 -11.02 7.27
N LEU A 38 -4.79 -9.87 7.34
CA LEU A 38 -5.53 -9.28 6.22
C LEU A 38 -4.97 -7.87 5.94
N LEU A 39 -4.92 -7.51 4.66
CA LEU A 39 -4.55 -6.17 4.21
C LEU A 39 -5.76 -5.49 3.58
N LEU A 40 -6.05 -4.28 4.03
CA LEU A 40 -7.04 -3.39 3.43
C LEU A 40 -6.32 -2.31 2.62
N CYS A 41 -6.71 -2.14 1.36
CA CYS A 41 -6.29 -1.03 0.50
C CYS A 41 -7.55 -0.28 0.07
N ASN A 42 -7.66 0.98 0.45
CA ASN A 42 -8.85 1.81 0.24
C ASN A 42 -8.49 3.22 -0.23
#